data_AF-A0A365TAB1-F1
#
_entry.id   AF-A0A365TAB1-F1
#
_cell.length_a   1.000
_cell.length_b   1.000
_cell.length_c   1.000
_cell.angle_alpha   90.00
_cell.angle_beta   90.00
_cell.angle_gamma   90.00
#
_symmetry.space_group_name_H-M   'P 1'
#
loop_
_entity.id
_entity.type
_entity.pdbx_description
1 polymer ?
#
loop_
_entity_poly.entity_id
_entity_poly.type
_entity_poly.pdbx_seq_one_letter_code
_entity_poly.pdbx_strand_id
1 'polypeptide(L)' 'MPKVEITVPEHLEMQIAQMVEQGEFVNREEAIEDLLSTGLKAYKTSGPMDDEDRDAGIEDEGMMGHEDEYVF' A
#
# COMPACT_ATOMS: atom_id res chain seq x y z
N MET A 1 19.49 -14.58 -15.56
CA MET A 1 18.79 -13.68 -14.63
C MET A 1 19.79 -13.16 -13.61
N PRO A 2 19.69 -11.89 -13.19
CA PRO A 2 20.52 -11.38 -12.10
C PRO A 2 20.21 -12.17 -10.83
N LYS A 3 21.26 -12.57 -10.09
CA LYS A 3 21.10 -13.17 -8.76
C LYS A 3 21.10 -12.04 -7.74
N VAL A 4 20.02 -11.91 -6.99
CA VAL A 4 19.88 -10.89 -5.94
C VAL A 4 19.80 -11.63 -4.62
N GLU A 5 20.69 -11.29 -3.69
CA GLU A 5 20.69 -11.82 -2.33
C GLU A 5 20.06 -10.77 -1.41
N ILE A 6 19.01 -11.16 -0.69
CA ILE A 6 18.25 -10.28 0.20
C ILE A 6 18.21 -10.95 1.56
N THR A 7 18.52 -10.19 2.62
CA THR A 7 18.34 -10.66 3.99
C THR A 7 16.96 -10.26 4.46
N VAL A 8 16.14 -11.25 4.80
CA VAL A 8 14.77 -11.05 5.27
C VAL A 8 14.69 -11.39 6.76
N PRO A 9 13.98 -10.59 7.58
CA PRO A 9 13.71 -10.90 8.98
C PRO A 9 13.04 -12.28 9.17
N GLU A 10 13.39 -12.95 10.27
CA GLU A 10 12.91 -14.31 10.59
C GLU A 10 11.38 -14.44 10.63
N HIS A 11 10.67 -13.43 11.11
CA HIS A 11 9.21 -13.47 11.17
C HIS A 11 8.55 -13.48 9.78
N LEU A 12 9.17 -12.85 8.78
CA LEU A 12 8.67 -12.90 7.40
C LEU A 12 9.01 -14.24 6.75
N GLU A 13 10.16 -14.82 7.07
CA GLU A 13 10.50 -16.17 6.63
C GLU A 13 9.48 -17.20 7.12
N MET A 14 9.09 -17.12 8.40
CA MET A 14 8.06 -17.98 8.96
C MET A 14 6.70 -17.80 8.26
N GLN A 15 6.33 -16.57 7.92
CA GLN A 15 5.09 -16.29 7.19
C GLN A 15 5.11 -16.87 5.78
N ILE A 16 6.20 -16.67 5.04
CA ILE A 16 6.35 -17.23 3.68
C ILE A 16 6.31 -18.76 3.73
N ALA A 17 6.98 -19.38 4.71
CA ALA A 17 6.94 -20.83 4.89
C ALA A 17 5.52 -21.35 5.13
N GLN A 18 4.72 -20.65 5.94
CA GLN A 18 3.31 -21.00 6.16
C GLN A 18 2.45 -20.86 4.90
N MET A 19 2.69 -19.84 4.07
CA MET A 19 1.95 -19.67 2.80
C MET A 19 2.30 -20.79 1.81
N VAL A 20 3.58 -21.20 1.74
CA VAL A 20 4.02 -22.37 0.95
C VAL A 20 3.38 -23.65 1.47
N GLU A 21 3.33 -23.85 2.80
CA GLU A 21 2.71 -25.03 3.41
C GLU A 21 1.20 -25.11 3.18
N GLN A 22 0.52 -23.96 3.12
CA GLN A 22 -0.89 -23.84 2.76
C GLN A 22 -1.16 -24.09 1.26
N GLY A 23 -0.11 -24.25 0.46
CA GLY A 23 -0.21 -24.49 -0.98
C GLY A 23 -0.51 -23.23 -1.79
N GLU A 24 -0.33 -22.05 -1.20
CA GLU A 24 -0.48 -20.77 -1.90
C GLU A 24 0.67 -20.54 -2.89
N PHE A 25 1.86 -21.07 -2.58
CA PHE A 25 3.04 -21.00 -3.44
C PHE A 25 3.70 -22.36 -3.61
N VAL A 26 4.27 -22.63 -4.78
CA VAL A 26 4.95 -23.90 -5.06
C VAL A 26 6.29 -23.96 -4.34
N ASN A 27 6.98 -22.82 -4.22
CA ASN A 27 8.26 -22.73 -3.54
C ASN A 27 8.49 -21.31 -3.00
N ARG A 28 9.51 -21.19 -2.13
CA ARG A 28 9.90 -19.91 -1.50
C ARG A 28 10.36 -18.85 -2.51
N GLU A 29 11.06 -19.25 -3.56
CA GLU A 29 11.61 -18.30 -4.55
C GLU A 29 10.48 -17.62 -5.33
N GLU A 30 9.47 -18.41 -5.75
CA GLU A 30 8.27 -17.93 -6.42
C GLU A 30 7.43 -17.04 -5.50
N ALA A 31 7.26 -17.44 -4.23
CA ALA A 31 6.57 -16.61 -3.25
C ALA A 31 7.24 -15.23 -3.10
N ILE A 32 8.56 -15.19 -2.97
CA ILE A 32 9.31 -13.94 -2.82
C ILE A 32 9.19 -13.08 -4.08
N GLU A 33 9.32 -13.66 -5.26
CA GLU A 33 9.21 -12.92 -6.52
C GLU A 33 7.82 -12.31 -6.71
N ASP A 34 6.77 -13.06 -6.41
CA ASP A 34 5.39 -12.61 -6.63
C ASP A 34 4.97 -11.58 -5.57
N LEU A 35 5.37 -11.76 -4.32
CA LEU A 35 5.19 -10.78 -3.24
C LEU A 35 5.93 -9.48 -3.53
N LEU A 36 7.19 -9.54 -3.96
CA LEU A 36 7.97 -8.35 -4.32
C LEU A 36 7.36 -7.63 -5.52
N SER A 37 6.94 -8.38 -6.55
CA SER A 37 6.31 -7.83 -7.75
C SER A 37 4.99 -7.14 -7.42
N THR A 38 4.17 -7.76 -6.57
CA THR A 38 2.89 -7.21 -6.11
C THR A 38 3.12 -6.00 -5.21
N GLY A 39 4.06 -6.07 -4.28
CA GLY A 39 4.44 -4.94 -3.41
C GLY A 39 4.97 -3.74 -4.20
N LEU A 40 5.79 -3.97 -5.22
CA LEU A 40 6.28 -2.91 -6.12
C LEU A 40 5.16 -2.31 -6.97
N LYS A 41 4.22 -3.13 -7.46
CA LYS A 41 3.04 -2.64 -8.20
C LYS A 41 2.14 -1.82 -7.28
N ALA A 42 1.85 -2.33 -6.08
CA ALA A 42 1.07 -1.63 -5.07
C ALA A 42 1.74 -0.30 -4.73
N TYR A 43 3.02 -0.29 -4.38
CA TYR A 43 3.77 0.93 -4.08
C TYR A 43 3.80 1.95 -5.22
N LYS A 44 3.93 1.49 -6.48
CA LYS A 44 3.89 2.39 -7.65
C LYS A 44 2.48 2.90 -7.97
N THR A 45 1.46 2.09 -7.73
CA THR A 45 0.05 2.42 -8.00
C THR A 45 -0.52 3.30 -6.90
N SER A 46 -0.14 3.03 -5.65
CA SER A 46 -0.24 3.93 -4.50
C SER A 46 0.95 4.87 -4.46
N GLY A 47 1.51 5.23 -5.63
CA GLY A 47 2.65 6.14 -5.77
C GLY A 47 2.50 7.28 -4.79
N PRO A 48 3.63 7.77 -4.21
CA PRO A 48 3.66 8.49 -2.95
C PRO A 48 2.38 9.28 -2.86
N MET A 49 1.47 8.93 -1.92
CA MET A 49 0.45 9.88 -1.54
C MET A 49 1.27 11.12 -1.27
N ASP A 50 1.18 12.07 -2.19
CA ASP A 50 1.91 13.30 -2.07
C ASP A 50 1.53 13.74 -0.66
N ASP A 51 2.50 14.07 0.18
CA ASP A 51 2.15 14.57 1.51
C ASP A 51 1.26 15.85 1.41
N GLU A 52 1.01 16.35 0.18
CA GLU A 52 -0.01 17.33 -0.22
C GLU A 52 -1.48 16.81 -0.12
N ASP A 53 -1.76 15.51 -0.30
CA ASP A 53 -3.13 14.95 -0.19
C ASP A 53 -3.54 14.61 1.25
N ARG A 54 -2.61 14.75 2.22
CA ARG A 54 -2.95 14.69 3.66
C ARG A 54 -3.38 16.04 4.24
N ASP A 55 -3.28 17.12 3.46
CA ASP A 55 -3.74 18.46 3.85
C ASP A 55 -5.02 18.91 3.10
N ALA A 56 -5.36 18.26 1.98
CA ALA A 56 -6.51 18.62 1.13
C ALA A 56 -7.82 17.89 1.46
N GLY A 57 -8.01 17.43 2.72
CA GLY A 57 -9.10 16.51 3.07
C GLY A 57 -9.91 16.81 4.33
N ILE A 58 -9.66 17.92 5.06
CA ILE A 58 -10.43 18.26 6.28
C ILE A 58 -10.81 19.76 6.33
N GLU A 59 -11.05 20.42 5.19
CA GLU A 59 -11.56 21.81 5.21
C GLU A 59 -12.72 22.12 4.23
N ASP A 60 -13.28 21.15 3.49
CA ASP A 60 -14.39 21.43 2.56
C ASP A 60 -15.65 20.57 2.79
N GLU A 61 -15.90 20.18 4.05
CA GLU A 61 -17.20 19.66 4.48
C GLU A 61 -17.82 20.59 5.53
N GLY A 62 -18.61 21.57 5.08
CA GLY A 62 -19.80 21.96 5.86
C GLY A 62 -20.08 23.42 6.15
N MET A 63 -19.43 24.40 5.51
CA MET A 63 -19.85 25.80 5.63
C MET A 63 -20.73 26.23 4.45
N MET A 64 -21.89 25.59 4.29
CA MET A 64 -23.05 26.19 3.64
C MET A 64 -23.59 27.31 4.55
N GLY A 65 -22.85 28.41 4.64
CA GLY A 65 -23.34 29.66 5.17
C GLY A 65 -24.26 30.28 4.13
N HIS A 66 -25.54 30.41 4.46
CA HIS A 66 -26.52 31.18 3.72
C HIS A 66 -25.98 32.59 3.42
N GLU A 67 -25.47 32.80 2.21
CA GLU A 67 -25.32 34.12 1.63
C GLU A 67 -26.63 34.47 0.93
N ASP A 68 -27.64 34.95 1.67
CA ASP A 68 -28.76 35.69 1.07
C ASP A 68 -29.46 36.59 2.11
N GLU A 69 -28.98 37.84 2.14
CA GLU A 69 -29.73 39.10 2.24
C GLU A 69 -30.60 39.41 3.49
N TYR A 70 -30.12 40.35 4.32
CA TYR A 70 -30.95 41.11 5.26
C TYR A 70 -31.93 41.99 4.47
N VAL A 71 -33.22 41.64 4.44
CA VAL A 71 -34.30 42.56 4.03
C VAL A 71 -34.99 43.09 5.29
N PHE A 72 -34.91 44.41 5.46
CA PHE A 72 -35.54 45.20 6.54
C PHE A 72 -37.06 45.23 6.43
#